data_AF-A0A2S4UJD4-F1
#
_entry.id   AF-A0A2S4UJD4-F1
#
_cell.length_a   1.000
_cell.length_b   1.000
_cell.length_c   1.000
_cell.angle_alpha   90.00
_cell.angle_beta   90.00
_cell.angle_gamma   90.00
#
_symmetry.space_group_name_H-M   'P 1'
#
loop_
_entity.id
_entity.type
_entity.pdbx_description
1 polymer ?
#
loop_
_entity_poly.entity_id
_entity_poly.type
_entity_poly.pdbx_seq_one_letter_code
_entity_poly.pdbx_strand_id
1 'polypeptide(L)'
;MAEPTRNAADELEHQRIWEQGDLVVEGFNRLYVKYSVHQPLDRRRVRDGIRSTNSDHGAFVNLSIDEIASSERSLDELSSHLLPDLQRQVNKLSHSLSLFSLETELDSSKFELLSQIQLELEQTLDQMNSLIVVICPESLFAPYRSDDQNLKRLKSYRRFSLKEDIYEASRLISQLFDVGREILEEVKQPPKMRGESQHSRCRMYIMYMKRTKLTKFLTDSSQAAIDCIEGSELDVAENNWQRALVGINSSLHEITTLLLPLTRSLRRGSRGDYRPEPDDAYLQEIQRSFDREHLVHGPVIQLARSIKVIIKISKRFFDKISRGNGMNTKRLQPLFTEMSSKQIDSLNRSVVNVSNDLSILIRLSRSTEMHYDQDPETATIRSRHFIQVVNELKSHFDAPLVVLLLYLVPSIPDTHTGLGLSIQDYYKDWFRTWNTLLILAIENFINLARRIDTNLH
;
A
#
# COMPACT_ATOMS: atom_id res chain seq x y z
N MET A 1 -9.49 60.14 -2.84
CA MET A 1 -10.22 58.99 -3.38
C MET A 1 -10.70 58.18 -2.20
N ALA A 2 -12.01 58.11 -1.98
CA ALA A 2 -12.59 57.36 -0.87
C ALA A 2 -12.54 55.86 -1.19
N GLU A 3 -12.05 55.06 -0.24
CA GLU A 3 -12.20 53.60 -0.27
C GLU A 3 -13.70 53.24 -0.29
N PRO A 4 -14.14 52.25 -1.08
CA PRO A 4 -15.52 51.82 -1.03
C PRO A 4 -15.72 51.05 0.28
N THR A 5 -16.46 51.66 1.21
CA THR A 5 -17.10 50.98 2.33
C THR A 5 -17.91 49.81 1.78
N ARG A 6 -17.49 48.58 2.09
CA ARG A 6 -18.33 47.38 1.95
C ARG A 6 -19.67 47.66 2.63
N ASN A 7 -20.77 47.44 1.91
CA ASN A 7 -22.11 47.73 2.39
C ASN A 7 -22.45 46.79 3.55
N ALA A 8 -23.11 47.29 4.60
CA ALA A 8 -23.67 46.46 5.68
C ALA A 8 -24.64 45.36 5.15
N ALA A 9 -25.18 45.56 3.95
CA ALA A 9 -25.97 44.56 3.23
C ALA A 9 -25.14 43.31 2.85
N ASP A 10 -23.88 43.47 2.43
CA ASP A 10 -23.01 42.35 2.04
C ASP A 10 -22.58 41.52 3.27
N GLU A 11 -22.44 42.17 4.45
CA GLU A 11 -22.15 41.48 5.71
C GLU A 11 -23.38 40.70 6.22
N LEU A 12 -24.58 41.26 6.10
CA LEU A 12 -25.83 40.58 6.46
C LEU A 12 -26.14 39.41 5.51
N GLU A 13 -25.86 39.55 4.21
CA GLU A 13 -26.00 38.48 3.23
C GLU A 13 -24.97 37.37 3.47
N HIS A 14 -23.71 37.71 3.73
CA HIS A 14 -22.68 36.75 4.14
C HIS A 14 -23.09 36.01 5.42
N GLN A 15 -23.62 36.70 6.43
CA GLN A 15 -24.07 36.07 7.67
C GLN A 15 -25.23 35.09 7.45
N ARG A 16 -26.22 35.44 6.62
CA ARG A 16 -27.33 34.54 6.25
C ARG A 16 -26.87 33.30 5.48
N ILE A 17 -25.96 33.47 4.53
CA ILE A 17 -25.40 32.33 3.76
C ILE A 17 -24.63 31.38 4.68
N TRP A 18 -23.92 31.91 5.68
CA TRP A 18 -23.15 31.12 6.63
C TRP A 18 -23.95 30.43 7.73
N GLU A 19 -25.21 30.79 7.96
CA GLU A 19 -26.10 29.98 8.81
C GLU A 19 -26.25 28.56 8.25
N GLN A 20 -26.45 28.43 6.93
CA GLN A 20 -26.47 27.14 6.26
C GLN A 20 -25.08 26.48 6.23
N GLY A 21 -24.03 27.28 6.04
CA GLY A 21 -22.65 26.79 6.06
C GLY A 21 -22.24 26.16 7.40
N ASP A 22 -22.69 26.74 8.51
CA ASP A 22 -22.43 26.23 9.85
C ASP A 22 -23.12 24.88 10.10
N LEU A 23 -24.34 24.69 9.58
CA LEU A 23 -25.01 23.39 9.60
C LEU A 23 -24.26 22.33 8.81
N VAL A 24 -23.70 22.67 7.65
CA VAL A 24 -22.88 21.75 6.84
C VAL A 24 -21.59 21.39 7.58
N VAL A 25 -20.94 22.35 8.23
CA VAL A 25 -19.74 22.13 9.05
C VAL A 25 -20.05 21.18 10.21
N GLU A 26 -21.15 21.40 10.91
CA GLU A 26 -21.61 20.51 11.98
C GLU A 26 -21.92 19.10 11.45
N GLY A 27 -22.55 19.01 10.27
CA GLY A 27 -22.77 17.75 9.54
C GLY A 27 -21.49 16.98 9.28
N PHE A 28 -20.44 17.63 8.77
CA PHE A 28 -19.14 17.00 8.57
C PHE A 28 -18.51 16.53 9.89
N ASN A 29 -18.61 17.34 10.94
CA ASN A 29 -18.09 16.97 12.26
C ASN A 29 -18.81 15.74 12.83
N ARG A 30 -20.15 15.69 12.74
CA ARG A 30 -20.96 14.53 13.14
C ARG A 30 -20.53 13.27 12.41
N LEU A 31 -20.40 13.36 11.07
CA LEU A 31 -20.02 12.22 10.24
C LEU A 31 -18.58 11.78 10.48
N TYR A 32 -17.65 12.71 10.69
CA TYR A 32 -16.29 12.43 11.10
C TYR A 32 -16.27 11.60 12.39
N VAL A 33 -17.00 12.04 13.43
CA VAL A 33 -17.06 11.31 14.71
C VAL A 33 -17.70 9.93 14.52
N LYS A 34 -18.80 9.83 13.77
CA LYS A 34 -19.51 8.57 13.51
C LYS A 34 -18.60 7.51 12.89
N TYR A 35 -17.81 7.87 11.88
CA TYR A 35 -17.01 6.91 11.10
C TYR A 35 -15.52 6.86 11.47
N SER A 36 -15.05 7.67 12.42
CA SER A 36 -13.67 7.63 12.93
C SER A 36 -13.41 6.53 13.96
N VAL A 37 -14.48 5.95 14.54
CA VAL A 37 -14.41 4.92 15.59
C VAL A 37 -13.94 3.56 15.04
N HIS A 38 -14.09 3.33 13.75
CA HIS A 38 -13.58 2.13 13.09
C HIS A 38 -12.05 2.22 12.94
N GLN A 39 -11.33 1.97 14.04
CA GLN A 39 -9.91 1.70 13.96
C GLN A 39 -9.74 0.38 13.20
N PRO A 40 -8.93 0.34 12.13
CA PRO A 40 -8.59 -0.93 11.52
C PRO A 40 -7.96 -1.79 12.60
N LEU A 41 -8.32 -3.07 12.63
CA LEU A 41 -7.51 -4.06 13.29
C LEU A 41 -6.15 -3.97 12.62
N ASP A 42 -5.19 -3.33 13.29
CA ASP A 42 -3.87 -3.05 12.75
C ASP A 42 -3.36 -4.34 12.10
N ARG A 43 -3.18 -4.32 10.77
CA ARG A 43 -2.79 -5.50 9.98
C ARG A 43 -1.53 -6.16 10.52
N ARG A 44 -0.73 -5.45 11.34
CA ARG A 44 0.37 -6.01 12.13
C ARG A 44 -0.10 -6.71 13.42
N ARG A 45 -1.00 -6.13 14.21
CA ARG A 45 -1.43 -6.69 15.51
C ARG A 45 -2.23 -7.98 15.38
N VAL A 46 -3.14 -8.09 14.40
CA VAL A 46 -3.82 -9.38 14.13
C VAL A 46 -2.84 -10.40 13.53
N ARG A 47 -1.88 -9.94 12.73
CA ARG A 47 -0.84 -10.78 12.08
C ARG A 47 0.21 -11.32 13.04
N ASP A 48 0.55 -10.57 14.08
CA ASP A 48 1.45 -11.00 15.16
C ASP A 48 0.67 -11.78 16.24
N GLY A 49 -0.61 -11.46 16.48
CA GLY A 49 -1.50 -12.20 17.38
C GLY A 49 -1.84 -13.61 16.90
N ILE A 50 -2.03 -13.82 15.60
CA ILE A 50 -2.25 -15.16 15.00
C ILE A 50 -0.99 -16.03 15.06
N ARG A 51 0.21 -15.43 15.23
CA ARG A 51 1.42 -16.19 15.52
C ARG A 51 1.37 -16.86 16.91
N SER A 52 0.48 -16.39 17.80
CA SER A 52 0.31 -16.90 19.16
C SER A 52 -0.87 -17.87 19.34
N THR A 53 -1.81 -17.97 18.40
CA THR A 53 -2.99 -18.84 18.53
C THR A 53 -2.97 -19.96 17.50
N ASN A 54 -2.03 -20.89 17.67
CA ASN A 54 -2.13 -22.24 17.10
C ASN A 54 -3.21 -23.10 17.81
N SER A 55 -4.08 -22.50 18.61
CA SER A 55 -5.11 -23.17 19.40
C SER A 55 -6.44 -22.43 19.30
N ASP A 56 -7.06 -22.50 18.15
CA ASP A 56 -8.43 -22.98 18.07
C ASP A 56 -8.76 -23.16 16.59
N HIS A 57 -8.88 -24.42 16.17
CA HIS A 57 -9.60 -24.74 14.96
C HIS A 57 -11.05 -24.32 15.20
N GLY A 58 -11.35 -23.06 14.90
CA GLY A 58 -12.71 -22.54 14.91
C GLY A 58 -13.57 -23.56 14.18
N ALA A 59 -14.45 -24.21 14.95
CA ALA A 59 -15.21 -25.35 14.50
C ALA A 59 -15.83 -25.03 13.13
N PHE A 60 -15.89 -26.04 12.27
CA PHE A 60 -16.54 -25.95 10.97
C PHE A 60 -18.01 -25.60 11.17
N VAL A 61 -18.32 -24.30 11.27
CA VAL A 61 -19.67 -23.79 11.15
C VAL A 61 -19.94 -23.80 9.66
N ASN A 62 -20.51 -24.91 9.21
CA ASN A 62 -21.14 -24.98 7.90
C ASN A 62 -22.20 -23.88 7.86
N LEU A 63 -22.00 -22.90 6.98
CA LEU A 63 -23.06 -21.95 6.66
C LEU A 63 -24.25 -22.75 6.12
N SER A 64 -25.42 -22.48 6.66
CA SER A 64 -26.67 -22.98 6.08
C SER A 64 -26.85 -22.43 4.66
N ILE A 65 -27.68 -23.12 3.87
CA ILE A 65 -28.01 -22.69 2.50
C ILE A 65 -28.59 -21.26 2.51
N ASP A 66 -29.40 -20.93 3.52
CA ASP A 66 -30.01 -19.62 3.65
C ASP A 66 -28.99 -18.53 3.99
N GLU A 67 -28.00 -18.81 4.84
CA GLU A 67 -26.91 -17.88 5.16
C GLU A 67 -26.00 -17.64 3.95
N ILE A 68 -25.71 -18.68 3.15
CA ILE A 68 -24.97 -18.55 1.89
C ILE A 68 -25.75 -17.66 0.91
N ALA A 69 -27.03 -17.96 0.69
CA ALA A 69 -27.87 -17.19 -0.23
C ALA A 69 -28.05 -15.74 0.23
N SER A 70 -28.14 -15.50 1.53
CA SER A 70 -28.19 -14.14 2.09
C SER A 70 -26.89 -13.40 1.87
N SER A 71 -25.75 -14.04 2.13
CA SER A 71 -24.43 -13.43 1.95
C SER A 71 -24.15 -13.11 0.48
N GLU A 72 -24.51 -14.00 -0.46
CA GLU A 72 -24.36 -13.77 -1.90
C GLU A 72 -25.19 -12.58 -2.37
N ARG A 73 -26.45 -12.45 -1.91
CA ARG A 73 -27.28 -11.27 -2.19
C ARG A 73 -26.67 -9.98 -1.67
N SER A 74 -26.13 -10.00 -0.44
CA SER A 74 -25.43 -8.85 0.14
C SER A 74 -24.14 -8.49 -0.63
N LEU A 75 -23.41 -9.48 -1.14
CA LEU A 75 -22.23 -9.26 -1.98
C LEU A 75 -22.61 -8.63 -3.33
N ASP A 76 -23.71 -9.07 -3.93
CA ASP A 76 -24.22 -8.49 -5.19
C ASP A 76 -24.64 -7.03 -5.00
N GLU A 77 -25.39 -6.72 -3.94
CA GLU A 77 -25.79 -5.36 -3.59
C GLU A 77 -24.57 -4.44 -3.39
N LEU A 78 -23.56 -4.96 -2.69
CA LEU A 78 -22.33 -4.24 -2.40
C LEU A 78 -21.50 -3.95 -3.67
N SER A 79 -21.31 -4.93 -4.56
CA SER A 79 -20.49 -4.74 -5.77
C SER A 79 -21.19 -3.95 -6.87
N SER A 80 -22.50 -4.17 -7.06
CA SER A 80 -23.23 -3.58 -8.19
C SER A 80 -23.82 -2.19 -7.90
N HIS A 81 -24.09 -1.86 -6.63
CA HIS A 81 -24.73 -0.59 -6.27
C HIS A 81 -23.90 0.22 -5.27
N LEU A 82 -23.64 -0.30 -4.07
CA LEU A 82 -23.10 0.53 -2.98
C LEU A 82 -21.67 1.02 -3.23
N LEU A 83 -20.76 0.16 -3.70
CA LEU A 83 -19.37 0.56 -3.98
C LEU A 83 -19.26 1.55 -5.17
N PRO A 84 -19.94 1.34 -6.30
CA PRO A 84 -20.01 2.34 -7.37
C PRO A 84 -20.64 3.67 -6.93
N ASP A 85 -21.70 3.61 -6.11
CA ASP A 85 -22.38 4.78 -5.58
C ASP A 85 -21.46 5.59 -4.65
N LEU A 86 -20.72 4.90 -3.78
CA LEU A 86 -19.71 5.50 -2.91
C LEU A 86 -18.65 6.24 -3.73
N GLN A 87 -18.08 5.59 -4.76
CA GLN A 87 -17.10 6.22 -5.64
C GLN A 87 -17.68 7.48 -6.32
N ARG A 88 -18.91 7.42 -6.82
CA ARG A 88 -19.59 8.56 -7.44
C ARG A 88 -19.80 9.70 -6.45
N GLN A 89 -20.33 9.40 -5.25
CA GLN A 89 -20.62 10.39 -4.22
C GLN A 89 -19.34 11.04 -3.68
N VAL A 90 -18.26 10.29 -3.50
CA VAL A 90 -16.96 10.83 -3.07
C VAL A 90 -16.34 11.74 -4.13
N ASN A 91 -16.43 11.36 -5.41
CA ASN A 91 -15.97 12.22 -6.49
C ASN A 91 -16.78 13.51 -6.57
N LYS A 92 -18.11 13.42 -6.39
CA LYS A 92 -18.98 14.61 -6.27
C LYS A 92 -18.55 15.49 -5.10
N LEU A 93 -18.37 14.91 -3.90
CA LEU A 93 -17.91 15.66 -2.71
C LEU A 93 -16.58 16.36 -2.97
N SER A 94 -15.60 15.63 -3.49
CA SER A 94 -14.27 16.15 -3.78
C SER A 94 -14.31 17.29 -4.80
N HIS A 95 -15.18 17.20 -5.80
CA HIS A 95 -15.39 18.26 -6.79
C HIS A 95 -16.09 19.46 -6.17
N SER A 96 -17.19 19.27 -5.42
CA SER A 96 -17.89 20.36 -4.73
C SER A 96 -16.96 21.12 -3.80
N LEU A 97 -16.17 20.43 -2.97
CA LEU A 97 -15.17 21.05 -2.09
C LEU A 97 -14.09 21.83 -2.87
N SER A 98 -13.81 21.46 -4.12
CA SER A 98 -12.87 22.21 -4.97
C SER A 98 -13.41 23.56 -5.40
N LEU A 99 -14.72 23.67 -5.63
CA LEU A 99 -15.37 24.94 -6.01
C LEU A 99 -15.27 25.96 -4.88
N PHE A 100 -15.48 25.55 -3.62
CA PHE A 100 -15.28 26.41 -2.44
C PHE A 100 -13.83 26.92 -2.30
N SER A 101 -12.85 26.15 -2.80
CA SER A 101 -11.44 26.52 -2.76
C SER A 101 -11.05 27.54 -3.85
N LEU A 102 -11.85 27.66 -4.91
CA LEU A 102 -11.50 28.38 -6.14
C LEU A 102 -12.37 29.62 -6.39
N GLU A 103 -13.64 29.60 -5.94
CA GLU A 103 -14.61 30.64 -6.26
C GLU A 103 -14.72 31.70 -5.15
N THR A 104 -14.88 32.95 -5.57
CA THR A 104 -15.05 34.12 -4.70
C THR A 104 -16.50 34.34 -4.25
N GLU A 105 -17.48 33.78 -4.96
CA GLU A 105 -18.90 33.94 -4.69
C GLU A 105 -19.51 32.63 -4.16
N LEU A 106 -20.03 32.70 -2.95
CA LEU A 106 -20.73 31.61 -2.28
C LEU A 106 -22.23 31.90 -2.37
N ASP A 107 -23.03 30.88 -2.68
CA ASP A 107 -24.48 30.94 -2.66
C ASP A 107 -25.05 29.79 -1.81
N SER A 108 -26.31 29.89 -1.43
CA SER A 108 -26.98 28.87 -0.59
C SER A 108 -27.04 27.51 -1.29
N SER A 109 -27.14 27.49 -2.62
CA SER A 109 -27.27 26.28 -3.42
C SER A 109 -26.08 25.31 -3.26
N LYS A 110 -24.86 25.84 -3.08
CA LYS A 110 -23.66 25.02 -2.85
C LYS A 110 -23.68 24.33 -1.49
N PHE A 111 -24.21 24.98 -0.46
CA PHE A 111 -24.34 24.38 0.87
C PHE A 111 -25.47 23.34 0.92
N GLU A 112 -26.56 23.58 0.20
CA GLU A 112 -27.62 22.57 0.00
C GLU A 112 -27.07 21.32 -0.71
N LEU A 113 -26.26 21.51 -1.77
CA LEU A 113 -25.58 20.41 -2.45
C LEU A 113 -24.67 19.61 -1.52
N LEU A 114 -23.87 20.28 -0.68
CA LEU A 114 -23.01 19.59 0.30
C LEU A 114 -23.84 18.83 1.35
N SER A 115 -24.94 19.40 1.83
CA SER A 115 -25.86 18.75 2.77
C SER A 115 -26.46 17.47 2.17
N GLN A 116 -26.85 17.53 0.90
CA GLN A 116 -27.36 16.37 0.17
C GLN A 116 -26.31 15.27 0.00
N ILE A 117 -25.08 15.65 -0.37
CA ILE A 117 -23.97 14.69 -0.51
C ILE A 117 -23.62 14.04 0.84
N GLN A 118 -23.66 14.80 1.94
CA GLN A 118 -23.46 14.26 3.29
C GLN A 118 -24.50 13.19 3.64
N LEU A 119 -25.77 13.45 3.35
CA LEU A 119 -26.86 12.49 3.60
C LEU A 119 -26.72 11.23 2.74
N GLU A 120 -26.43 11.37 1.45
CA GLU A 120 -26.21 10.24 0.54
C GLU A 120 -25.04 9.34 1.00
N LEU A 121 -23.92 9.97 1.40
CA LEU A 121 -22.76 9.24 1.91
C LEU A 121 -23.05 8.56 3.23
N GLU A 122 -23.78 9.21 4.13
CA GLU A 122 -24.17 8.63 5.42
C GLU A 122 -25.02 7.36 5.22
N GLN A 123 -26.04 7.44 4.35
CA GLN A 123 -26.91 6.30 4.05
C GLN A 123 -26.13 5.14 3.41
N THR A 124 -25.27 5.45 2.44
CA THR A 124 -24.45 4.45 1.74
C THR A 124 -23.51 3.74 2.72
N LEU A 125 -22.86 4.49 3.62
CA LEU A 125 -21.95 3.92 4.60
C LEU A 125 -22.65 3.10 5.69
N ASP A 126 -23.80 3.55 6.18
CA ASP A 126 -24.60 2.79 7.14
C ASP A 126 -25.05 1.45 6.53
N GLN A 127 -25.52 1.48 5.27
CA GLN A 127 -25.89 0.27 4.54
C GLN A 127 -24.69 -0.66 4.35
N MET A 128 -23.55 -0.16 3.87
CA MET A 128 -22.33 -0.97 3.71
C MET A 128 -21.89 -1.62 5.02
N ASN A 129 -21.85 -0.86 6.13
CA ASN A 129 -21.48 -1.39 7.44
C ASN A 129 -22.48 -2.46 7.91
N SER A 130 -23.78 -2.29 7.66
CA SER A 130 -24.80 -3.28 7.99
C SER A 130 -24.63 -4.58 7.20
N LEU A 131 -24.34 -4.49 5.89
CA LEU A 131 -24.09 -5.67 5.03
C LEU A 131 -22.81 -6.39 5.44
N ILE A 132 -21.77 -5.68 5.86
CA ILE A 132 -20.51 -6.31 6.30
C ILE A 132 -20.68 -7.14 7.56
N VAL A 133 -21.56 -6.74 8.48
CA VAL A 133 -21.89 -7.55 9.66
C VAL A 133 -22.55 -8.88 9.25
N VAL A 134 -23.37 -8.87 8.20
CA VAL A 134 -24.02 -10.07 7.64
C VAL A 134 -23.01 -10.97 6.92
N ILE A 135 -22.16 -10.39 6.07
CA ILE A 135 -21.19 -11.16 5.25
C ILE A 135 -20.06 -11.75 6.12
N CYS A 136 -19.63 -11.01 7.14
CA CYS A 136 -18.46 -11.32 7.98
C CYS A 136 -18.82 -11.37 9.48
N PRO A 137 -19.65 -12.33 9.93
CA PRO A 137 -20.06 -12.42 11.33
C PRO A 137 -18.86 -12.80 12.23
N GLU A 138 -18.81 -12.19 13.42
CA GLU A 138 -17.69 -12.33 14.37
C GLU A 138 -17.40 -13.78 14.81
N SER A 139 -18.41 -14.65 14.77
CA SER A 139 -18.32 -16.07 15.10
C SER A 139 -17.51 -16.91 14.09
N LEU A 140 -17.15 -16.36 12.92
CA LEU A 140 -16.46 -17.09 11.84
C LEU A 140 -15.00 -16.63 11.60
N PHE A 141 -14.38 -15.91 12.54
CA PHE A 141 -13.11 -15.17 12.37
C PHE A 141 -11.82 -16.02 12.31
N ALA A 142 -11.82 -17.09 11.52
CA ALA A 142 -10.59 -17.67 11.00
C ALA A 142 -10.35 -17.13 9.57
N PRO A 143 -9.52 -16.10 9.36
CA PRO A 143 -9.36 -15.44 8.05
C PRO A 143 -8.58 -16.28 7.02
N TYR A 144 -7.87 -17.32 7.46
CA TYR A 144 -6.92 -18.10 6.65
C TYR A 144 -7.24 -19.59 6.69
N ARG A 145 -8.50 -19.95 6.43
CA ARG A 145 -8.95 -21.34 6.47
C ARG A 145 -8.29 -22.20 5.40
N SER A 146 -8.14 -23.49 5.70
CA SER A 146 -7.58 -24.50 4.78
C SER A 146 -8.65 -25.40 4.17
N ASP A 147 -9.92 -25.21 4.57
CA ASP A 147 -11.06 -26.09 4.30
C ASP A 147 -12.24 -25.37 3.61
N ASP A 148 -11.98 -24.20 3.01
CA ASP A 148 -13.00 -23.33 2.39
C ASP A 148 -12.92 -23.27 0.86
N GLN A 149 -12.28 -24.26 0.22
CA GLN A 149 -12.06 -24.32 -1.24
C GLN A 149 -13.34 -24.11 -2.05
N ASN A 150 -14.45 -24.68 -1.58
CA ASN A 150 -15.73 -24.69 -2.29
C ASN A 150 -16.57 -23.42 -2.08
N LEU A 151 -16.14 -22.49 -1.23
CA LEU A 151 -16.94 -21.31 -0.85
C LEU A 151 -16.85 -20.15 -1.85
N LYS A 152 -16.05 -20.25 -2.93
CA LYS A 152 -15.94 -19.23 -3.99
C LYS A 152 -15.78 -17.79 -3.42
N ARG A 153 -16.78 -16.92 -3.58
CA ARG A 153 -16.78 -15.52 -3.10
C ARG A 153 -16.73 -15.44 -1.57
N LEU A 154 -17.24 -16.45 -0.88
CA LEU A 154 -17.33 -16.55 0.59
C LEU A 154 -16.10 -17.20 1.24
N LYS A 155 -15.02 -17.42 0.50
CA LYS A 155 -13.72 -17.79 1.08
C LYS A 155 -13.34 -16.80 2.19
N SER A 156 -12.85 -17.32 3.30
CA SER A 156 -12.53 -16.55 4.50
C SER A 156 -11.54 -15.40 4.24
N TYR A 157 -10.53 -15.62 3.37
CA TYR A 157 -9.57 -14.58 2.99
C TYR A 157 -10.24 -13.42 2.24
N ARG A 158 -11.19 -13.72 1.33
CA ARG A 158 -11.93 -12.70 0.57
C ARG A 158 -12.81 -11.87 1.50
N ARG A 159 -13.57 -12.54 2.37
CA ARG A 159 -14.43 -11.89 3.38
C ARG A 159 -13.63 -11.01 4.33
N PHE A 160 -12.50 -11.53 4.81
CA PHE A 160 -11.59 -10.76 5.67
C PHE A 160 -11.04 -9.53 4.93
N SER A 161 -10.53 -9.70 3.71
CA SER A 161 -10.00 -8.60 2.90
C SER A 161 -11.07 -7.55 2.59
N LEU A 162 -12.29 -7.98 2.25
CA LEU A 162 -13.43 -7.11 2.00
C LEU A 162 -13.80 -6.27 3.23
N LYS A 163 -13.86 -6.90 4.41
CA LYS A 163 -14.12 -6.20 5.68
C LYS A 163 -13.07 -5.12 5.94
N GLU A 164 -11.79 -5.45 5.73
CA GLU A 164 -10.68 -4.50 5.87
C GLU A 164 -10.79 -3.33 4.87
N ASP A 165 -11.09 -3.62 3.60
CA ASP A 165 -11.19 -2.60 2.56
C ASP A 165 -12.37 -1.64 2.80
N ILE A 166 -13.48 -2.12 3.38
CA ILE A 166 -14.64 -1.28 3.72
C ILE A 166 -14.41 -0.43 4.96
N TYR A 167 -13.75 -0.98 5.98
CA TYR A 167 -13.34 -0.19 7.14
C TYR A 167 -12.30 0.86 6.78
N GLU A 168 -11.35 0.52 5.91
CA GLU A 168 -10.39 1.49 5.38
C GLU A 168 -11.09 2.57 4.56
N ALA A 169 -12.06 2.22 3.71
CA ALA A 169 -12.88 3.20 2.99
C ALA A 169 -13.63 4.13 3.96
N SER A 170 -14.27 3.59 5.00
CA SER A 170 -14.96 4.37 6.03
C SER A 170 -14.02 5.34 6.75
N ARG A 171 -12.79 4.88 7.07
CA ARG A 171 -11.73 5.71 7.68
C ARG A 171 -11.24 6.81 6.74
N LEU A 172 -11.08 6.52 5.44
CA LEU A 172 -10.66 7.51 4.45
C LEU A 172 -11.75 8.56 4.22
N ILE A 173 -13.02 8.16 4.26
CA ILE A 173 -14.16 9.09 4.14
C ILE A 173 -14.25 10.00 5.36
N SER A 174 -14.08 9.46 6.58
CA SER A 174 -14.08 10.31 7.77
C SER A 174 -12.97 11.37 7.67
N GLN A 175 -11.77 11.01 7.22
CA GLN A 175 -10.71 11.99 6.94
C GLN A 175 -11.08 13.00 5.85
N LEU A 176 -11.85 12.60 4.85
CA LEU A 176 -12.36 13.51 3.83
C LEU A 176 -13.39 14.50 4.40
N PHE A 177 -14.24 14.06 5.33
CA PHE A 177 -15.16 14.95 6.07
C PHE A 177 -14.40 15.97 6.91
N ASP A 178 -13.33 15.57 7.57
CA ASP A 178 -12.45 16.47 8.31
C ASP A 178 -11.83 17.54 7.39
N VAL A 179 -11.30 17.13 6.23
CA VAL A 179 -10.81 18.08 5.22
C VAL A 179 -11.93 18.99 4.69
N GLY A 180 -13.14 18.47 4.51
CA GLY A 180 -14.31 19.25 4.12
C GLY A 180 -14.65 20.35 5.12
N ARG A 181 -14.65 20.01 6.42
CA ARG A 181 -14.78 20.95 7.53
C ARG A 181 -13.68 22.02 7.49
N GLU A 182 -12.41 21.60 7.42
CA GLU A 182 -11.28 22.53 7.37
C GLU A 182 -11.44 23.52 6.19
N ILE A 183 -11.87 23.05 5.00
CA ILE A 183 -12.09 23.90 3.82
C ILE A 183 -13.14 24.95 4.12
N LEU A 184 -14.29 24.56 4.67
CA LEU A 184 -15.37 25.50 4.98
C LEU A 184 -14.96 26.51 6.06
N GLU A 185 -14.24 26.09 7.10
CA GLU A 185 -13.74 27.01 8.13
C GLU A 185 -12.78 28.06 7.56
N GLU A 186 -11.89 27.67 6.64
CA GLU A 186 -10.99 28.60 5.93
C GLU A 186 -11.77 29.52 4.98
N VAL A 187 -12.85 29.02 4.39
CA VAL A 187 -13.72 29.79 3.49
C VAL A 187 -14.54 30.83 4.26
N LYS A 188 -14.92 30.54 5.51
CA LYS A 188 -15.65 31.44 6.41
C LYS A 188 -14.85 32.67 6.83
N GLN A 189 -13.52 32.59 6.83
CA GLN A 189 -12.69 33.70 7.27
C GLN A 189 -12.85 34.92 6.36
N PRO A 190 -12.91 36.14 6.93
CA PRO A 190 -13.10 37.35 6.15
C PRO A 190 -11.94 37.59 5.17
N PRO A 191 -12.20 38.17 3.99
CA PRO A 191 -11.22 38.29 2.91
C PRO A 191 -9.93 39.06 3.26
N LYS A 192 -9.97 39.94 4.28
CA LYS A 192 -8.76 40.58 4.85
C LYS A 192 -7.75 39.58 5.43
N MET A 193 -8.19 38.38 5.82
CA MET A 193 -7.32 37.25 6.24
C MET A 193 -7.11 36.21 5.12
N ARG A 194 -8.03 36.13 4.16
CA ARG A 194 -8.11 35.11 3.10
C ARG A 194 -7.18 35.35 1.90
N GLY A 195 -6.72 36.59 1.68
CA GLY A 195 -6.06 36.99 0.42
C GLY A 195 -4.59 37.41 0.48
N GLU A 196 -4.09 37.89 1.63
CA GLU A 196 -2.80 38.60 1.67
C GLU A 196 -1.67 37.85 2.38
N SER A 197 -1.96 36.80 3.15
CA SER A 197 -0.94 36.00 3.84
C SER A 197 -0.51 34.77 3.03
N GLN A 198 0.80 34.58 2.87
CA GLN A 198 1.39 33.37 2.28
C GLN A 198 0.93 32.09 3.01
N HIS A 199 0.61 32.22 4.31
CA HIS A 199 0.13 31.15 5.17
C HIS A 199 -1.22 30.55 4.72
N SER A 200 -2.22 31.38 4.41
CA SER A 200 -3.54 30.90 3.97
C SER A 200 -3.47 30.15 2.63
N ARG A 201 -2.66 30.65 1.68
CA ARG A 201 -2.42 29.97 0.38
C ARG A 201 -1.74 28.61 0.56
N CYS A 202 -0.74 28.52 1.44
CA CYS A 202 -0.08 27.26 1.76
C CYS A 202 -1.04 26.26 2.40
N ARG A 203 -1.90 26.72 3.33
CA ARG A 203 -2.89 25.86 4.00
C ARG A 203 -3.91 25.30 3.01
N MET A 204 -4.47 26.13 2.13
CA MET A 204 -5.40 25.69 1.08
C MET A 204 -4.76 24.70 0.11
N TYR A 205 -3.48 24.88 -0.26
CA TYR A 205 -2.73 23.93 -1.08
C TYR A 205 -2.53 22.58 -0.37
N ILE A 206 -2.21 22.57 0.92
CA ILE A 206 -2.11 21.34 1.72
C ILE A 206 -3.44 20.59 1.72
N MET A 207 -4.55 21.30 1.90
CA MET A 207 -5.90 20.71 1.92
C MET A 207 -6.31 20.17 0.55
N TYR A 208 -5.97 20.87 -0.54
CA TYR A 208 -6.10 20.36 -1.90
C TYR A 208 -5.33 19.03 -2.09
N MET A 209 -4.08 18.97 -1.65
CA MET A 209 -3.25 17.77 -1.73
C MET A 209 -3.80 16.63 -0.87
N LYS A 210 -4.25 16.91 0.36
CA LYS A 210 -4.90 15.93 1.24
C LYS A 210 -6.16 15.37 0.59
N ARG A 211 -7.08 16.24 0.12
CA ARG A 211 -8.34 15.86 -0.53
C ARG A 211 -8.09 14.96 -1.73
N THR A 212 -7.26 15.40 -2.67
CA THR A 212 -6.97 14.64 -3.91
C THR A 212 -6.36 13.27 -3.60
N LYS A 213 -5.46 13.20 -2.61
CA LYS A 213 -4.87 11.94 -2.15
C LYS A 213 -5.91 11.01 -1.50
N LEU A 214 -6.76 11.53 -0.63
CA LEU A 214 -7.82 10.76 0.04
C LEU A 214 -8.84 10.23 -0.97
N THR A 215 -9.32 11.07 -1.89
CA THR A 215 -10.24 10.67 -2.97
C THR A 215 -9.67 9.53 -3.80
N LYS A 216 -8.38 9.62 -4.15
CA LYS A 216 -7.69 8.55 -4.88
C LYS A 216 -7.63 7.25 -4.09
N PHE A 217 -7.15 7.30 -2.85
CA PHE A 217 -7.06 6.11 -1.99
C PHE A 217 -8.41 5.46 -1.74
N LEU A 218 -9.47 6.25 -1.61
CA LEU A 218 -10.81 5.73 -1.47
C LEU A 218 -11.29 5.00 -2.72
N THR A 219 -11.02 5.59 -3.89
CA THR A 219 -11.33 4.97 -5.18
C THR A 219 -10.59 3.63 -5.30
N ASP A 220 -9.31 3.60 -4.95
CA ASP A 220 -8.48 2.39 -4.94
C ASP A 220 -9.04 1.35 -3.95
N SER A 221 -9.43 1.74 -2.73
CA SER A 221 -10.01 0.86 -1.70
C SER A 221 -11.37 0.29 -2.11
N SER A 222 -12.20 1.11 -2.75
CA SER A 222 -13.50 0.67 -3.27
C SER A 222 -13.33 -0.31 -4.44
N GLN A 223 -12.35 -0.07 -5.31
CA GLN A 223 -12.00 -1.01 -6.37
C GLN A 223 -11.44 -2.31 -5.81
N ALA A 224 -10.60 -2.26 -4.77
CA ALA A 224 -10.09 -3.44 -4.08
C ALA A 224 -11.25 -4.28 -3.47
N ALA A 225 -12.25 -3.61 -2.88
CA ALA A 225 -13.45 -4.27 -2.38
C ALA A 225 -14.26 -4.95 -3.52
N ILE A 226 -14.42 -4.30 -4.67
CA ILE A 226 -15.05 -4.92 -5.86
C ILE A 226 -14.23 -6.13 -6.31
N ASP A 227 -12.90 -6.01 -6.38
CA ASP A 227 -12.01 -7.11 -6.78
C ASP A 227 -12.04 -8.28 -5.78
N CYS A 228 -12.24 -8.02 -4.48
CA CYS A 228 -12.47 -9.04 -3.47
C CYS A 228 -13.73 -9.87 -3.76
N ILE A 229 -14.76 -9.25 -4.35
CA ILE A 229 -16.05 -9.87 -4.67
C ILE A 229 -16.03 -10.55 -6.05
N GLU A 230 -15.50 -9.87 -7.06
CA GLU A 230 -15.64 -10.23 -8.48
C GLU A 230 -14.32 -10.61 -9.16
N GLY A 231 -13.18 -10.24 -8.57
CA GLY A 231 -11.85 -10.51 -9.11
C GLY A 231 -11.41 -11.95 -8.92
N SER A 232 -10.37 -12.35 -9.65
CA SER A 232 -9.70 -13.64 -9.48
C SER A 232 -9.00 -13.73 -8.12
N GLU A 233 -8.63 -14.93 -7.69
CA GLU A 233 -7.95 -15.07 -6.38
C GLU A 233 -6.56 -14.43 -6.35
N LEU A 234 -5.92 -14.30 -7.51
CA LEU A 234 -4.66 -13.58 -7.65
C LEU A 234 -4.87 -12.06 -7.52
N ASP A 235 -5.99 -11.54 -8.03
CA ASP A 235 -6.40 -10.14 -7.84
C ASP A 235 -6.56 -9.78 -6.36
N VAL A 236 -7.29 -10.62 -5.61
CA VAL A 236 -7.51 -10.42 -4.17
C VAL A 236 -6.20 -10.48 -3.40
N ALA A 237 -5.28 -11.37 -3.78
CA ALA A 237 -3.95 -11.41 -3.18
C ALA A 237 -3.17 -10.11 -3.47
N GLU A 238 -3.20 -9.64 -4.72
CA GLU A 238 -2.44 -8.48 -5.20
C GLU A 238 -2.87 -7.14 -4.59
N ASN A 239 -4.14 -6.97 -4.18
CA ASN A 239 -4.64 -5.74 -3.56
C ASN A 239 -3.76 -5.24 -2.40
N ASN A 240 -3.07 -6.15 -1.72
CA ASN A 240 -2.24 -5.85 -0.55
C ASN A 240 -0.73 -5.75 -0.84
N TRP A 241 -0.32 -5.96 -2.10
CA TRP A 241 1.09 -6.03 -2.46
C TRP A 241 1.75 -4.66 -2.58
N GLN A 242 0.99 -3.59 -2.87
CA GLN A 242 1.55 -2.29 -3.27
C GLN A 242 2.60 -1.76 -2.29
N ARG A 243 2.34 -1.84 -0.98
CA ARG A 243 3.31 -1.40 0.04
C ARG A 243 4.59 -2.22 0.02
N ALA A 244 4.47 -3.54 -0.13
CA ALA A 244 5.62 -4.45 -0.18
C ALA A 244 6.41 -4.28 -1.49
N LEU A 245 5.74 -4.10 -2.62
CA LEU A 245 6.38 -3.81 -3.91
C LEU A 245 7.14 -2.47 -3.87
N VAL A 246 6.58 -1.44 -3.23
CA VAL A 246 7.31 -0.19 -2.94
C VAL A 246 8.54 -0.49 -2.09
N GLY A 247 8.41 -1.31 -1.03
CA GLY A 247 9.54 -1.72 -0.19
C GLY A 247 10.66 -2.44 -0.94
N ILE A 248 10.33 -3.33 -1.88
CA ILE A 248 11.31 -3.99 -2.77
C ILE A 248 12.00 -2.96 -3.68
N ASN A 249 11.25 -2.02 -4.25
CA ASN A 249 11.82 -0.95 -5.08
C ASN A 249 12.71 -0.01 -4.27
N SER A 250 12.31 0.35 -3.05
CA SER A 250 13.13 1.12 -2.11
C SER A 250 14.41 0.38 -1.77
N SER A 251 14.34 -0.93 -1.50
CA SER A 251 15.52 -1.78 -1.26
C SER A 251 16.47 -1.80 -2.47
N LEU A 252 15.92 -1.87 -3.69
CA LEU A 252 16.72 -1.82 -4.92
C LEU A 252 17.42 -0.47 -5.12
N HIS A 253 16.72 0.62 -4.82
CA HIS A 253 17.29 1.97 -4.87
C HIS A 253 18.39 2.12 -3.83
N GLU A 254 18.09 1.76 -2.58
CA GLU A 254 18.99 1.83 -1.44
C GLU A 254 20.30 1.06 -1.67
N ILE A 255 20.23 -0.22 -2.06
CA ILE A 255 21.44 -0.99 -2.37
C ILE A 255 22.21 -0.44 -3.58
N THR A 256 21.52 0.21 -4.52
CA THR A 256 22.18 0.85 -5.66
C THR A 256 22.94 2.09 -5.22
N THR A 257 22.38 2.90 -4.32
CA THR A 257 23.04 4.06 -3.70
C THR A 257 24.26 3.62 -2.89
N LEU A 258 24.14 2.56 -2.08
CA LEU A 258 25.26 1.98 -1.31
C LEU A 258 26.44 1.56 -2.21
N LEU A 259 26.16 1.12 -3.44
CA LEU A 259 27.14 0.63 -4.42
C LEU A 259 27.70 1.71 -5.35
N LEU A 260 27.19 2.95 -5.30
CA LEU A 260 27.76 4.04 -6.10
C LEU A 260 29.17 4.35 -5.59
N PRO A 261 30.21 4.30 -6.45
CA PRO A 261 31.54 4.75 -6.06
C PRO A 261 31.52 6.26 -5.83
N LEU A 262 32.20 6.72 -4.79
CA LEU A 262 32.43 8.14 -4.48
C LEU A 262 33.25 8.83 -5.60
N THR A 263 32.67 9.04 -6.77
CA THR A 263 33.34 9.69 -7.89
C THR A 263 32.38 10.59 -8.64
N ARG A 264 32.21 11.82 -8.12
CA ARG A 264 32.12 13.09 -8.87
C ARG A 264 31.67 14.26 -7.97
N SER A 265 32.52 14.75 -7.07
CA SER A 265 32.44 16.18 -6.66
C SER A 265 33.71 16.80 -6.04
N LEU A 266 34.92 16.29 -6.29
CA LEU A 266 36.15 17.02 -5.96
C LEU A 266 37.24 16.94 -7.05
N ARG A 267 36.84 16.77 -8.31
CA ARG A 267 37.76 17.07 -9.43
C ARG A 267 37.72 18.57 -9.74
N ARG A 268 38.39 19.32 -8.86
CA ARG A 268 39.26 20.46 -9.16
C ARG A 268 38.88 21.23 -10.45
N GLY A 269 37.92 22.15 -10.33
CA GLY A 269 37.82 23.29 -11.22
C GLY A 269 39.00 24.23 -10.98
N SER A 270 40.20 23.87 -11.43
CA SER A 270 41.30 24.83 -11.54
C SER A 270 41.18 25.57 -12.87
N ARG A 271 40.46 26.70 -12.85
CA ARG A 271 40.94 27.99 -13.37
C ARG A 271 39.84 29.06 -13.24
N GLY A 272 40.15 30.11 -12.50
CA GLY A 272 39.44 31.39 -12.50
C GLY A 272 38.97 31.79 -11.11
N ASP A 273 39.64 32.79 -10.53
CA ASP A 273 39.36 33.47 -9.26
C ASP A 273 37.92 33.41 -8.75
N TYR A 274 37.69 32.56 -7.75
CA TYR A 274 36.68 32.82 -6.73
C TYR A 274 37.05 32.05 -5.45
N ARG A 275 37.24 32.78 -4.35
CA ARG A 275 37.42 32.21 -3.02
C ARG A 275 36.09 32.31 -2.28
N PRO A 276 35.36 31.20 -2.09
CA PRO A 276 34.51 31.07 -0.93
C PRO A 276 35.24 30.20 0.08
N GLU A 277 35.32 30.64 1.34
CA GLU A 277 35.49 29.72 2.46
C GLU A 277 34.10 29.25 2.88
N PRO A 278 33.76 27.97 2.74
CA PRO A 278 32.84 27.30 3.63
C PRO A 278 33.66 26.75 4.81
N ASP A 279 33.13 26.87 6.04
CA ASP A 279 33.69 26.19 7.21
C ASP A 279 34.10 24.76 6.85
N ASP A 280 35.38 24.42 6.97
CA ASP A 280 35.92 23.08 6.75
C ASP A 280 35.16 22.03 7.58
N ALA A 281 34.54 22.44 8.69
CA ALA A 281 33.65 21.63 9.51
C ALA A 281 32.37 21.21 8.76
N TYR A 282 31.73 22.10 8.00
CA TYR A 282 30.49 21.82 7.25
C TYR A 282 30.76 20.92 6.04
N LEU A 283 31.87 21.16 5.31
CA LEU A 283 32.29 20.26 4.23
C LEU A 283 32.74 18.89 4.77
N GLN A 284 33.39 18.84 5.95
CA GLN A 284 33.67 17.57 6.61
C GLN A 284 32.40 16.86 7.12
N GLU A 285 31.38 17.59 7.56
CA GLU A 285 30.09 17.01 7.98
C GLU A 285 29.37 16.38 6.78
N ILE A 286 29.37 17.07 5.64
CA ILE A 286 28.85 16.57 4.36
C ILE A 286 29.67 15.38 3.87
N GLN A 287 31.01 15.45 3.91
CA GLN A 287 31.88 14.34 3.55
C GLN A 287 31.65 13.14 4.49
N ARG A 288 31.52 13.35 5.80
CA ARG A 288 31.21 12.31 6.79
C ARG A 288 29.81 11.72 6.63
N SER A 289 28.82 12.50 6.17
CA SER A 289 27.49 11.97 5.89
C SER A 289 27.49 11.12 4.62
N PHE A 290 28.24 11.53 3.59
CA PHE A 290 28.45 10.73 2.38
C PHE A 290 29.32 9.47 2.63
N ASP A 291 30.40 9.57 3.42
CA ASP A 291 31.27 8.44 3.76
C ASP A 291 30.53 7.36 4.59
N ARG A 292 29.49 7.75 5.35
CA ARG A 292 28.63 6.81 6.11
C ARG A 292 27.59 6.08 5.25
N GLU A 293 27.35 6.52 4.02
CA GLU A 293 26.35 5.94 3.12
C GLU A 293 26.93 4.99 2.08
N HIS A 294 28.24 4.83 1.97
CA HIS A 294 28.87 4.00 0.94
C HIS A 294 29.62 2.80 1.51
N LEU A 295 29.69 1.73 0.71
CA LEU A 295 30.45 0.54 1.05
C LEU A 295 31.90 0.69 0.56
N VAL A 296 32.85 0.52 1.47
CA VAL A 296 34.29 0.66 1.24
C VAL A 296 34.97 -0.72 1.21
N HIS A 297 34.51 -1.65 2.05
CA HIS A 297 35.14 -2.95 2.20
C HIS A 297 34.79 -3.90 1.05
N GLY A 298 35.82 -4.38 0.34
CA GLY A 298 35.68 -5.24 -0.84
C GLY A 298 34.72 -6.43 -0.66
N PRO A 299 34.83 -7.23 0.42
CA PRO A 299 33.91 -8.33 0.68
C PRO A 299 32.45 -7.89 0.91
N VAL A 300 32.23 -6.75 1.57
CA VAL A 300 30.88 -6.18 1.80
C VAL A 300 30.29 -5.64 0.49
N ILE A 301 31.10 -5.00 -0.35
CA ILE A 301 30.71 -4.58 -1.71
C ILE A 301 30.28 -5.80 -2.54
N GLN A 302 31.00 -6.93 -2.46
CA GLN A 302 30.64 -8.16 -3.16
C GLN A 302 29.31 -8.73 -2.67
N LEU A 303 29.06 -8.76 -1.35
CA LEU A 303 27.76 -9.14 -0.81
C LEU A 303 26.64 -8.23 -1.32
N ALA A 304 26.83 -6.91 -1.25
CA ALA A 304 25.84 -5.94 -1.69
C ALA A 304 25.50 -6.08 -3.18
N ARG A 305 26.49 -6.38 -4.02
CA ARG A 305 26.26 -6.70 -5.44
C ARG A 305 25.41 -7.95 -5.59
N SER A 306 25.66 -8.99 -4.80
CA SER A 306 24.88 -10.22 -4.82
C SER A 306 23.44 -10.01 -4.28
N ILE A 307 23.26 -9.22 -3.21
CA ILE A 307 21.95 -8.78 -2.72
C ILE A 307 21.17 -8.04 -3.81
N LYS A 308 21.82 -7.11 -4.54
CA LYS A 308 21.18 -6.42 -5.67
C LYS A 308 20.69 -7.37 -6.75
N VAL A 309 21.40 -8.48 -7.02
CA VAL A 309 20.94 -9.53 -7.94
C VAL A 309 19.71 -10.24 -7.35
N ILE A 310 19.74 -10.64 -6.08
CA ILE A 310 18.61 -11.28 -5.39
C ILE A 310 17.37 -10.38 -5.44
N ILE A 311 17.49 -9.09 -5.08
CA ILE A 311 16.39 -8.11 -5.15
C ILE A 311 15.79 -8.07 -6.55
N LYS A 312 16.62 -8.04 -7.60
CA LYS A 312 16.13 -8.01 -8.99
C LYS A 312 15.39 -9.29 -9.37
N ILE A 313 15.88 -10.45 -8.93
CA ILE A 313 15.23 -11.75 -9.17
C ILE A 313 13.89 -11.81 -8.42
N SER A 314 13.87 -11.45 -7.14
CA SER A 314 12.64 -11.38 -6.33
C SER A 314 11.62 -10.41 -6.93
N LYS A 315 12.05 -9.21 -7.33
CA LYS A 315 11.17 -8.24 -8.01
C LYS A 315 10.57 -8.82 -9.28
N ARG A 316 11.37 -9.49 -10.12
CA ARG A 316 10.90 -10.11 -11.36
C ARG A 316 9.84 -11.17 -11.13
N PHE A 317 9.89 -11.90 -10.01
CA PHE A 317 8.83 -12.85 -9.64
C PHE A 317 7.49 -12.14 -9.48
N PHE A 318 7.44 -11.14 -8.60
CA PHE A 318 6.21 -10.42 -8.31
C PHE A 318 5.70 -9.61 -9.52
N ASP A 319 6.61 -8.95 -10.25
CA ASP A 319 6.26 -8.27 -11.52
C ASP A 319 5.61 -9.25 -12.51
N LYS A 320 6.06 -10.52 -12.56
CA LYS A 320 5.52 -11.55 -13.45
C LYS A 320 4.16 -12.09 -13.02
N ILE A 321 3.79 -11.96 -11.74
CA ILE A 321 2.47 -12.39 -11.24
C ILE A 321 1.50 -11.24 -11.02
N SER A 322 1.93 -9.98 -11.23
CA SER A 322 1.11 -8.77 -11.09
C SER A 322 0.30 -8.38 -12.34
N ARG A 323 -0.76 -7.59 -12.15
CA ARG A 323 -1.69 -7.09 -13.19
C ARG A 323 -1.06 -6.27 -14.32
N GLY A 324 0.05 -5.59 -14.04
CA GLY A 324 0.64 -4.63 -14.98
C GLY A 324 1.54 -5.24 -16.06
N ASN A 325 2.25 -6.33 -15.74
CA ASN A 325 3.34 -6.87 -16.58
C ASN A 325 3.37 -8.42 -16.63
N GLY A 326 2.40 -9.07 -15.99
CA GLY A 326 2.48 -10.46 -15.59
C GLY A 326 1.36 -11.37 -16.10
N MET A 327 1.20 -12.53 -15.48
CA MET A 327 0.13 -13.49 -15.76
C MET A 327 -1.24 -13.02 -15.31
N ASN A 328 -1.32 -12.06 -14.38
CA ASN A 328 -2.57 -11.51 -13.88
C ASN A 328 -3.18 -10.47 -14.85
N THR A 329 -3.09 -10.70 -16.15
CA THR A 329 -3.77 -9.83 -17.12
C THR A 329 -5.28 -9.95 -16.98
N LYS A 330 -6.01 -8.87 -17.30
CA LYS A 330 -7.46 -8.80 -17.13
C LYS A 330 -8.12 -10.06 -17.70
N ARG A 331 -8.63 -10.91 -16.79
CA ARG A 331 -9.35 -12.18 -16.99
C ARG A 331 -8.50 -13.45 -17.04
N LEU A 332 -7.69 -13.71 -16.01
CA LEU A 332 -7.51 -15.10 -15.59
C LEU A 332 -8.89 -15.67 -15.23
N GLN A 333 -9.47 -16.45 -16.16
CA GLN A 333 -10.61 -17.31 -15.93
C GLN A 333 -10.04 -18.68 -15.56
N PRO A 334 -10.46 -19.32 -14.45
CA PRO A 334 -11.63 -19.00 -13.65
C PRO A 334 -11.35 -18.01 -12.52
N LEU A 335 -12.39 -17.26 -12.16
CA LEU A 335 -12.39 -16.33 -11.02
C LEU A 335 -12.14 -17.03 -9.67
N PHE A 336 -12.48 -18.32 -9.59
CA PHE A 336 -12.33 -19.15 -8.40
C PHE A 336 -11.62 -20.44 -8.79
N THR A 337 -10.51 -20.71 -8.12
CA THR A 337 -9.83 -22.00 -8.18
C THR A 337 -10.20 -22.84 -6.94
N GLU A 338 -9.66 -24.05 -6.87
CA GLU A 338 -9.76 -24.91 -5.68
C GLU A 338 -8.75 -24.53 -4.58
N MET A 339 -8.09 -23.37 -4.66
CA MET A 339 -7.26 -22.86 -3.56
C MET A 339 -8.08 -22.63 -2.29
N SER A 340 -7.53 -22.96 -1.14
CA SER A 340 -8.02 -22.51 0.16
C SER A 340 -7.61 -21.06 0.44
N SER A 341 -8.30 -20.41 1.37
CA SER A 341 -7.92 -19.07 1.85
C SER A 341 -6.49 -18.98 2.37
N LYS A 342 -5.99 -20.04 3.01
CA LYS A 342 -4.58 -20.14 3.45
C LYS A 342 -3.61 -20.11 2.27
N GLN A 343 -3.95 -20.75 1.16
CA GLN A 343 -3.13 -20.75 -0.05
C GLN A 343 -3.15 -19.38 -0.74
N ILE A 344 -4.29 -18.70 -0.80
CA ILE A 344 -4.40 -17.33 -1.32
C ILE A 344 -3.52 -16.37 -0.47
N ASP A 345 -3.65 -16.45 0.85
CA ASP A 345 -2.86 -15.63 1.79
C ASP A 345 -1.35 -15.87 1.65
N SER A 346 -0.92 -17.09 1.29
CA SER A 346 0.50 -17.39 1.09
C SER A 346 1.15 -16.54 0.01
N LEU A 347 0.40 -16.16 -1.04
CA LEU A 347 0.87 -15.26 -2.10
C LEU A 347 1.16 -13.86 -1.54
N ASN A 348 0.24 -13.33 -0.72
CA ASN A 348 0.40 -12.03 -0.07
C ASN A 348 1.49 -12.02 1.01
N ARG A 349 1.57 -13.06 1.85
CA ARG A 349 2.64 -13.17 2.86
C ARG A 349 4.02 -13.21 2.23
N SER A 350 4.15 -13.88 1.09
CA SER A 350 5.43 -13.99 0.38
C SER A 350 6.01 -12.62 0.05
N VAL A 351 5.26 -11.74 -0.62
CA VAL A 351 5.79 -10.42 -1.01
C VAL A 351 6.16 -9.56 0.19
N VAL A 352 5.37 -9.62 1.27
CA VAL A 352 5.65 -8.86 2.50
C VAL A 352 6.92 -9.36 3.17
N ASN A 353 7.06 -10.68 3.33
CA ASN A 353 8.22 -11.26 4.01
C ASN A 353 9.49 -11.07 3.19
N VAL A 354 9.44 -11.32 1.87
CA VAL A 354 10.58 -11.06 0.97
C VAL A 354 10.99 -9.58 1.03
N SER A 355 10.04 -8.64 1.02
CA SER A 355 10.38 -7.22 1.17
C SER A 355 11.09 -6.92 2.50
N ASN A 356 10.68 -7.57 3.59
CA ASN A 356 11.32 -7.39 4.90
C ASN A 356 12.73 -7.99 4.91
N ASP A 357 12.91 -9.21 4.41
CA ASP A 357 14.20 -9.89 4.38
C ASP A 357 15.21 -9.13 3.53
N LEU A 358 14.79 -8.58 2.39
CA LEU A 358 15.62 -7.73 1.56
C LEU A 358 16.08 -6.47 2.30
N SER A 359 15.20 -5.84 3.06
CA SER A 359 15.55 -4.70 3.93
C SER A 359 16.51 -5.11 5.05
N ILE A 360 16.32 -6.28 5.65
CA ILE A 360 17.23 -6.83 6.66
C ILE A 360 18.62 -7.07 6.07
N LEU A 361 18.73 -7.69 4.89
CA LEU A 361 20.02 -7.91 4.20
C LEU A 361 20.78 -6.60 3.93
N ILE A 362 20.09 -5.54 3.54
CA ILE A 362 20.69 -4.21 3.34
C ILE A 362 21.17 -3.63 4.68
N ARG A 363 20.35 -3.71 5.73
CA ARG A 363 20.75 -3.27 7.09
C ARG A 363 21.94 -4.05 7.61
N LEU A 364 22.01 -5.36 7.38
CA LEU A 364 23.15 -6.19 7.74
C LEU A 364 24.40 -5.80 6.96
N SER A 365 24.27 -5.42 5.68
CA SER A 365 25.39 -4.91 4.88
C SER A 365 25.97 -3.63 5.50
N ARG A 366 25.12 -2.67 5.89
CA ARG A 366 25.56 -1.46 6.60
C ARG A 366 26.21 -1.75 7.95
N SER A 367 25.58 -2.61 8.74
CA SER A 367 26.13 -3.02 10.04
C SER A 367 27.49 -3.71 9.89
N THR A 368 27.66 -4.51 8.84
CA THR A 368 28.91 -5.21 8.55
C THR A 368 29.99 -4.21 8.11
N GLU A 369 29.63 -3.23 7.30
CA GLU A 369 30.52 -2.15 6.87
C GLU A 369 31.04 -1.33 8.07
N MET A 370 30.16 -0.90 8.96
CA MET A 370 30.53 -0.09 10.14
C MET A 370 31.44 -0.82 11.13
N HIS A 371 31.32 -2.15 11.18
CA HIS A 371 32.01 -3.00 12.15
C HIS A 371 32.96 -3.97 11.45
N TYR A 372 33.48 -3.60 10.27
CA TYR A 372 34.28 -4.51 9.47
C TYR A 372 35.56 -4.95 10.20
N ASP A 373 36.29 -3.98 10.76
CA ASP A 373 37.57 -4.18 11.46
C ASP A 373 37.44 -4.73 12.90
N GLN A 374 36.24 -5.14 13.32
CA GLN A 374 35.99 -5.70 14.66
C GLN A 374 36.29 -7.20 14.74
N ASP A 375 36.47 -7.69 15.97
CA ASP A 375 36.92 -9.04 16.34
C ASP A 375 36.29 -10.21 15.52
N PRO A 376 37.07 -11.28 15.19
CA PRO A 376 36.59 -12.44 14.42
C PRO A 376 35.31 -13.13 14.93
N GLU A 377 35.01 -13.11 16.24
CA GLU A 377 33.77 -13.69 16.76
C GLU A 377 32.54 -12.96 16.20
N THR A 378 32.65 -11.63 16.03
CA THR A 378 31.58 -10.80 15.47
C THR A 378 31.38 -11.02 13.97
N ALA A 379 32.43 -11.41 13.23
CA ALA A 379 32.34 -11.78 11.82
C ALA A 379 31.50 -13.04 11.62
N THR A 380 31.81 -14.09 12.40
CA THR A 380 31.10 -15.37 12.36
C THR A 380 29.61 -15.22 12.68
N ILE A 381 29.25 -14.31 13.58
CA ILE A 381 27.84 -14.00 13.88
C ILE A 381 27.16 -13.30 12.68
N ARG A 382 27.83 -12.34 12.04
CA ARG A 382 27.32 -11.62 10.86
C ARG A 382 27.06 -12.57 9.69
N SER A 383 28.02 -13.43 9.37
CA SER A 383 27.91 -14.44 8.30
C SER A 383 26.73 -15.39 8.54
N ARG A 384 26.59 -15.94 9.76
CA ARG A 384 25.44 -16.78 10.13
C ARG A 384 24.11 -16.04 9.94
N HIS A 385 24.04 -14.77 10.31
CA HIS A 385 22.82 -13.99 10.18
C HIS A 385 22.47 -13.70 8.71
N PHE A 386 23.45 -13.39 7.85
CA PHE A 386 23.23 -13.29 6.40
C PHE A 386 22.69 -14.59 5.81
N ILE A 387 23.28 -15.73 6.17
CA ILE A 387 22.89 -17.05 5.68
C ILE A 387 21.48 -17.42 6.17
N GLN A 388 21.13 -17.08 7.41
CA GLN A 388 19.78 -17.30 7.92
C GLN A 388 18.74 -16.51 7.10
N VAL A 389 18.93 -15.20 6.97
CA VAL A 389 17.96 -14.32 6.30
C VAL A 389 17.78 -14.69 4.82
N VAL A 390 18.86 -15.04 4.11
CA VAL A 390 18.72 -15.43 2.69
C VAL A 390 18.00 -16.77 2.51
N ASN A 391 18.14 -17.70 3.47
CA ASN A 391 17.41 -18.97 3.44
C ASN A 391 15.93 -18.77 3.80
N GLU A 392 15.63 -17.89 4.75
CA GLU A 392 14.25 -17.45 5.04
C GLU A 392 13.61 -16.83 3.80
N LEU A 393 14.30 -15.89 3.15
CA LEU A 393 13.88 -15.28 1.89
C LEU A 393 13.56 -16.32 0.81
N LYS A 394 14.42 -17.34 0.64
CA LYS A 394 14.18 -18.43 -0.30
C LYS A 394 12.87 -19.15 0.02
N SER A 395 12.68 -19.53 1.29
CA SER A 395 11.53 -20.31 1.74
C SER A 395 10.19 -19.61 1.50
N HIS A 396 10.19 -18.28 1.46
CA HIS A 396 8.99 -17.49 1.20
C HIS A 396 8.47 -17.59 -0.23
N PHE A 397 9.22 -18.21 -1.16
CA PHE A 397 8.74 -18.49 -2.51
C PHE A 397 8.16 -19.90 -2.69
N ASP A 398 8.42 -20.83 -1.76
CA ASP A 398 8.05 -22.25 -1.93
C ASP A 398 6.52 -22.43 -2.03
N ALA A 399 5.76 -21.86 -1.10
CA ALA A 399 4.30 -21.94 -1.12
C ALA A 399 3.65 -21.21 -2.33
N PRO A 400 4.04 -19.96 -2.66
CA PRO A 400 3.58 -19.29 -3.88
C PRO A 400 3.85 -20.08 -5.16
N LEU A 401 5.04 -20.67 -5.32
CA LEU A 401 5.38 -21.46 -6.50
C LEU A 401 4.46 -22.67 -6.65
N VAL A 402 4.21 -23.40 -5.56
CA VAL A 402 3.28 -24.53 -5.54
C VAL A 402 1.88 -24.07 -5.95
N VAL A 403 1.41 -22.98 -5.34
CA VAL A 403 0.07 -22.43 -5.62
C VAL A 403 -0.07 -21.98 -7.08
N LEU A 404 0.94 -21.29 -7.61
CA LEU A 404 0.96 -20.82 -9.00
C LEU A 404 0.92 -22.00 -9.97
N LEU A 405 1.78 -22.99 -9.77
CA LEU A 405 1.91 -24.13 -10.70
C LEU A 405 0.75 -25.12 -10.60
N LEU A 406 0.13 -25.25 -9.41
CA LEU A 406 -0.97 -26.21 -9.18
C LEU A 406 -2.33 -25.66 -9.59
N TYR A 407 -2.60 -24.37 -9.35
CA TYR A 407 -3.95 -23.80 -9.54
C TYR A 407 -3.99 -22.71 -10.61
N LEU A 408 -3.06 -21.75 -10.57
CA LEU A 408 -3.19 -20.53 -11.38
C LEU A 408 -2.69 -20.71 -12.82
N VAL A 409 -1.55 -21.39 -13.04
CA VAL A 409 -1.02 -21.67 -14.39
C VAL A 409 -1.91 -22.65 -15.15
N PRO A 410 -2.38 -23.78 -14.57
CA PRO A 410 -3.29 -24.69 -15.28
C PRO A 410 -4.65 -24.07 -15.61
N SER A 411 -5.04 -23.03 -14.87
CA SER A 411 -6.27 -22.28 -15.12
C SER A 411 -6.21 -21.40 -16.38
N ILE A 412 -5.02 -21.08 -16.91
CA ILE A 412 -4.90 -20.20 -18.07
C ILE A 412 -5.46 -20.90 -19.31
N PRO A 413 -6.34 -20.26 -20.10
CA PRO A 413 -6.85 -20.84 -21.34
C PRO A 413 -5.71 -21.26 -22.28
N ASP A 414 -5.79 -22.49 -22.79
CA ASP A 414 -4.79 -23.04 -23.70
C ASP A 414 -4.93 -22.39 -25.09
N THR A 415 -4.38 -21.19 -25.21
CA THR A 415 -4.21 -20.49 -26.49
C THR A 415 -2.77 -20.70 -26.91
N HIS A 416 -2.56 -21.29 -28.09
CA HIS A 416 -1.21 -21.46 -28.60
C HIS A 416 -0.59 -20.09 -28.86
N THR A 417 0.61 -19.89 -28.32
CA THR A 417 1.47 -18.78 -28.75
C THR A 417 1.81 -18.97 -30.23
N GLY A 418 2.12 -17.88 -30.94
CA GLY A 418 2.52 -17.93 -32.36
C GLY A 418 3.77 -18.80 -32.68
N LEU A 419 4.33 -19.46 -31.67
CA LEU A 419 5.47 -20.39 -31.72
C LEU A 419 5.07 -21.86 -31.49
N GLY A 420 3.77 -22.18 -31.42
CA GLY A 420 3.27 -23.56 -31.25
C GLY A 420 3.35 -24.12 -29.82
N LEU A 421 3.72 -23.30 -28.83
CA LEU A 421 3.72 -23.66 -27.41
C LEU A 421 2.45 -23.14 -26.73
N SER A 422 1.89 -23.91 -25.79
CA SER A 422 0.82 -23.43 -24.91
C SER A 422 1.32 -22.28 -24.03
N ILE A 423 0.44 -21.34 -23.68
CA ILE A 423 0.77 -20.29 -22.70
C ILE A 423 1.10 -20.91 -21.33
N GLN A 424 0.47 -22.04 -20.99
CA GLN A 424 0.75 -22.74 -19.73
C GLN A 424 2.19 -23.22 -19.65
N ASP A 425 2.70 -23.84 -20.72
CA ASP A 425 4.08 -24.36 -20.75
C ASP A 425 5.10 -23.22 -20.72
N TYR A 426 4.80 -22.10 -21.38
CA TYR A 426 5.59 -20.89 -21.25
C TYR A 426 5.74 -20.45 -19.78
N TYR A 427 4.65 -20.41 -19.00
CA TYR A 427 4.73 -20.01 -17.60
C TYR A 427 5.44 -21.05 -16.73
N LYS A 428 5.20 -22.35 -16.96
CA LYS A 428 5.92 -23.42 -16.25
C LYS A 428 7.43 -23.31 -16.46
N ASP A 429 7.87 -23.13 -17.70
CA ASP A 429 9.29 -22.97 -18.04
C ASP A 429 9.87 -21.68 -17.47
N TRP A 430 9.10 -20.60 -17.48
CA TRP A 430 9.51 -19.33 -16.88
C TRP A 430 9.75 -19.47 -15.38
N PHE A 431 8.81 -20.06 -14.63
CA PHE A 431 8.95 -20.26 -13.18
C PHE A 431 10.08 -21.23 -12.85
N ARG A 432 10.27 -22.28 -13.65
CA ARG A 432 11.41 -23.20 -13.51
C ARG A 432 12.74 -22.49 -13.70
N THR A 433 12.87 -21.70 -14.77
CA THR A 433 14.08 -20.92 -15.07
C THR A 433 14.36 -19.89 -13.98
N TRP A 434 13.33 -19.17 -13.55
CA TRP A 434 13.42 -18.21 -12.46
C TRP A 434 13.88 -18.86 -11.14
N ASN A 435 13.34 -20.03 -10.79
CA ASN A 435 13.73 -20.75 -9.58
C ASN A 435 15.20 -21.18 -9.62
N THR A 436 15.68 -21.68 -10.78
CA THR A 436 17.10 -21.97 -10.98
C THR A 436 17.97 -20.73 -10.78
N LEU A 437 17.58 -19.58 -11.34
CA LEU A 437 18.31 -18.32 -11.15
C LEU A 437 18.35 -17.88 -9.68
N LEU A 438 17.24 -18.03 -8.96
CA LEU A 438 17.17 -17.72 -7.52
C LEU A 438 18.12 -18.61 -6.73
N ILE A 439 18.08 -19.93 -6.95
CA ILE A 439 18.96 -20.90 -6.26
C ILE A 439 20.42 -20.54 -6.47
N LEU A 440 20.84 -20.33 -7.72
CA LEU A 440 22.23 -19.97 -8.05
C LEU A 440 22.65 -18.63 -7.40
N ALA A 441 21.77 -17.63 -7.40
CA ALA A 441 22.05 -16.35 -6.77
C ALA A 441 22.23 -16.47 -5.25
N ILE A 442 21.39 -17.28 -4.60
CA ILE A 442 21.46 -17.54 -3.16
C ILE A 442 22.71 -18.36 -2.79
N GLU A 443 23.03 -19.40 -3.54
CA GLU A 443 24.25 -20.19 -3.32
C GLU A 443 25.52 -19.33 -3.45
N ASN A 444 25.57 -18.50 -4.49
CA ASN A 444 26.67 -17.54 -4.66
C ASN A 444 26.74 -16.56 -3.48
N PHE A 445 25.61 -16.03 -3.02
CA PHE A 445 25.54 -15.16 -1.85
C PHE A 445 26.04 -15.86 -0.58
N ILE A 446 25.59 -17.09 -0.30
CA ILE A 446 26.03 -17.88 0.86
C ILE A 446 27.55 -18.11 0.83
N ASN A 447 28.11 -18.42 -0.34
CA ASN A 447 29.55 -18.60 -0.50
C ASN A 447 30.33 -17.30 -0.23
N LEU A 448 29.80 -16.14 -0.64
CA LEU A 448 30.39 -14.84 -0.31
C LEU A 448 30.28 -14.53 1.19
N ALA A 449 29.14 -14.83 1.82
CA ALA A 449 28.93 -14.60 3.26
C ALA A 449 29.92 -15.38 4.11
N ARG A 450 30.15 -16.67 3.79
CA ARG A 450 31.15 -17.51 4.47
C ARG A 450 32.58 -16.98 4.33
N ARG A 451 32.91 -16.33 3.21
CA ARG A 451 34.25 -15.79 2.96
C ARG A 451 34.56 -14.53 3.76
N ILE A 452 33.55 -13.83 4.26
CA ILE A 452 33.75 -12.71 5.17
C ILE A 452 34.34 -13.19 6.49
N ASP A 453 33.99 -14.40 6.93
CA ASP A 453 34.59 -15.02 8.11
C ASP A 453 36.08 -15.31 7.93
N THR A 454 36.50 -15.68 6.71
CA THR A 454 37.86 -16.15 6.44
C THR A 454 38.86 -15.04 6.11
N ASN A 455 38.42 -13.85 5.71
CA ASN A 455 39.30 -12.75 5.28
C ASN A 455 39.74 -11.81 6.43
N LEU A 456 39.40 -12.13 7.67
CA LEU A 456 39.78 -11.39 8.89
C LEU A 456 40.91 -12.08 9.67
N HIS A 457 41.52 -13.11 9.08
CA HIS A 457 42.80 -13.74 9.48
C HIS A 457 43.86 -13.39 8.45
#